data_AF-A0AAJ0LQD1-F1
#
_entry.id   AF-A0AAJ0LQD1-F1
#
_cell.length_a   1.000
_cell.length_b   1.000
_cell.length_c   1.000
_cell.angle_alpha   90.00
_cell.angle_beta   90.00
_cell.angle_gamma   90.00
#
_symmetry.space_group_name_H-M   'P 1'
#
loop_
_entity.id
_entity.type
_entity.pdbx_description
1 polymer ?
#
loop_
_entity_poly.entity_id
_entity_poly.type
_entity_poly.pdbx_seq_one_letter_code
_entity_poly.pdbx_strand_id
1 'polypeptide(L)'
;MSEVLERPVSRSQDAFELEGKTVEEVARYIEDSLRATELEPEWVFVANRSMYANEAVFGRKPWSKWPAAGENKRRCCVSIERGQSEGWIVRLDTVWLGAALGVGHWRTQPLIRIKTLTRSHGWAVAAVVSNLLNID
;
A
#
# COMPACT_ATOMS: atom_id res chain seq x y z
N MET A 1 -18.54 -31.17 -2.27
CA MET A 1 -17.49 -30.35 -1.64
C MET A 1 -16.60 -29.87 -2.77
N SER A 2 -16.79 -28.63 -3.23
CA SER A 2 -15.95 -28.09 -4.31
C SER A 2 -14.58 -27.73 -3.73
N GLU A 3 -13.55 -28.45 -4.15
CA GLU A 3 -12.17 -27.97 -4.03
C GLU A 3 -12.06 -26.67 -4.82
N VAL A 4 -11.96 -25.56 -4.10
CA VAL A 4 -11.47 -24.31 -4.66
C VAL A 4 -9.99 -24.52 -4.89
N LEU A 5 -9.64 -24.93 -6.12
CA LEU A 5 -8.26 -24.90 -6.60
C LEU A 5 -7.78 -23.46 -6.52
N GLU A 6 -7.09 -23.10 -5.44
CA GLU A 6 -6.28 -21.90 -5.35
C GLU A 6 -5.22 -22.01 -6.45
N ARG A 7 -5.54 -21.44 -7.61
CA ARG A 7 -4.57 -21.27 -8.69
C ARG A 7 -3.41 -20.48 -8.09
N PRO A 8 -2.17 -20.99 -8.10
CA PRO A 8 -1.04 -20.18 -7.72
C PRO A 8 -0.98 -19.04 -8.72
N VAL A 9 -1.30 -17.82 -8.26
CA VAL A 9 -1.07 -16.60 -9.02
C VAL A 9 0.40 -16.65 -9.38
N SER A 10 0.70 -16.75 -10.68
CA SER A 10 2.08 -16.79 -11.14
C SER A 10 2.79 -15.57 -10.58
N ARG A 11 3.82 -15.78 -9.74
CA ARG A 11 4.74 -14.74 -9.30
C ARG A 11 5.25 -14.04 -10.57
N SER A 12 4.76 -12.84 -10.84
CA SER A 12 5.14 -12.10 -12.05
C SER A 12 6.65 -11.93 -12.08
N GLN A 13 7.22 -12.24 -13.25
CA GLN A 13 8.63 -12.49 -13.52
C GLN A 13 9.52 -11.23 -13.63
N ASP A 14 9.10 -10.09 -13.10
CA ASP A 14 9.99 -8.95 -12.86
C ASP A 14 9.73 -8.44 -11.45
N ALA A 15 10.61 -8.80 -10.51
CA ALA A 15 10.53 -8.24 -9.17
C ALA A 15 10.78 -6.74 -9.28
N PHE A 16 9.73 -5.94 -9.26
CA PHE A 16 9.86 -4.49 -9.20
C PHE A 16 10.62 -4.13 -7.92
N GLU A 17 11.88 -3.75 -8.08
CA GLU A 17 12.72 -3.37 -6.96
C GLU A 17 12.20 -2.06 -6.36
N LEU A 18 11.66 -2.15 -5.15
CA LEU A 18 11.17 -1.00 -4.38
C LEU A 18 12.31 -0.13 -3.85
N GLU A 19 13.52 -0.70 -3.77
CA GLU A 19 14.68 0.01 -3.25
C GLU A 19 15.04 1.19 -4.16
N GLY A 20 15.28 2.35 -3.54
CA GLY A 20 15.59 3.57 -4.27
C GLY A 20 14.41 4.21 -5.00
N LYS A 21 13.24 3.58 -5.08
CA LYS A 21 12.03 4.17 -5.67
C LYS A 21 11.41 5.23 -4.78
N THR A 22 10.68 6.17 -5.37
CA THR A 22 9.84 7.12 -4.65
C THR A 22 8.46 6.52 -4.38
N VAL A 23 7.73 7.09 -3.41
CA VAL A 23 6.35 6.66 -3.13
C VAL A 23 5.44 6.88 -4.35
N GLU A 24 5.69 7.92 -5.15
CA GLU A 24 4.95 8.18 -6.39
C GLU A 24 5.23 7.14 -7.48
N GLU A 25 6.49 6.73 -7.65
CA GLU A 25 6.84 5.66 -8.61
C GLU A 25 6.15 4.35 -8.25
N VAL A 26 6.10 4.01 -6.96
CA VAL A 26 5.40 2.80 -6.49
C VAL A 26 3.88 2.94 -6.68
N ALA A 27 3.30 4.12 -6.44
CA ALA A 27 1.88 4.36 -6.69
C ALA A 27 1.51 4.18 -8.17
N ARG A 28 2.33 4.70 -9.08
CA ARG A 28 2.14 4.53 -10.53
C ARG A 28 2.26 3.07 -10.94
N TYR A 29 3.26 2.37 -10.42
CA TYR A 29 3.42 0.93 -10.68
C TYR A 29 2.22 0.10 -10.23
N ILE A 30 1.66 0.40 -9.04
CA ILE A 30 0.43 -0.23 -8.55
C ILE A 30 -0.74 0.07 -9.50
N GLU A 31 -0.91 1.32 -9.91
CA GLU A 31 -1.99 1.72 -10.81
C GLU A 31 -1.92 0.98 -12.14
N ASP A 32 -0.74 0.95 -12.77
CA ASP A 32 -0.50 0.26 -14.05
C ASP A 32 -0.76 -1.25 -13.92
N SER A 33 -0.30 -1.85 -12.81
CA SER A 33 -0.52 -3.28 -12.53
C SER A 33 -2.00 -3.60 -12.31
N LEU A 34 -2.75 -2.74 -11.61
CA LEU A 34 -4.18 -2.95 -11.38
C LEU A 34 -4.98 -2.85 -12.68
N ARG A 35 -4.66 -1.89 -13.56
CA ARG A 35 -5.29 -1.79 -14.89
C ARG A 35 -5.03 -3.04 -15.74
N ALA A 36 -3.83 -3.59 -15.68
CA ALA A 36 -3.50 -4.84 -16.38
C ALA A 36 -4.31 -6.05 -15.87
N THR A 37 -4.92 -5.97 -14.69
CA THR A 37 -5.75 -7.04 -14.09
C THR A 37 -7.25 -6.81 -14.19
N GLU A 38 -7.71 -5.78 -14.92
CA GLU A 38 -9.12 -5.37 -15.00
C GLU A 38 -9.74 -4.99 -13.64
N LEU A 39 -8.91 -4.74 -12.62
CA LEU A 39 -9.30 -4.28 -11.28
C LEU A 39 -9.06 -2.78 -11.14
N GLU A 40 -9.58 -1.99 -12.09
CA GLU A 40 -9.34 -0.55 -12.14
C GLU A 40 -10.01 0.17 -10.95
N PRO A 41 -9.23 0.74 -10.03
CA PRO A 41 -9.79 1.57 -8.96
C PRO A 41 -10.20 2.95 -9.51
N GLU A 42 -10.99 3.68 -8.74
CA GLU A 42 -11.35 5.07 -9.05
C GLU A 42 -10.11 5.97 -9.12
N TRP A 43 -9.13 5.70 -8.26
CA TRP A 43 -7.81 6.33 -8.25
C TRP A 43 -6.84 5.59 -7.34
N VAL A 44 -5.55 5.73 -7.64
CA VAL A 44 -4.41 5.33 -6.80
C VAL A 44 -3.57 6.58 -6.52
N PHE A 45 -3.50 7.04 -5.28
CA PHE A 45 -2.77 8.26 -4.92
C PHE A 45 -1.86 8.09 -3.71
N VAL A 46 -0.74 8.81 -3.71
CA VAL A 46 0.09 9.00 -2.51
C VAL A 46 -0.77 9.66 -1.41
N ALA A 47 -0.66 9.15 -0.18
CA ALA A 47 -1.47 9.60 0.94
C ALA A 47 -1.24 11.09 1.26
N ASN A 48 0.01 11.55 1.18
CA ASN A 48 0.37 12.95 1.33
C ASN A 48 0.63 13.61 -0.05
N ARG A 49 -0.37 14.32 -0.58
CA ARG A 49 -0.23 15.10 -1.82
C ARG A 49 0.13 16.58 -1.59
N SER A 50 0.22 17.02 -0.33
CA SER A 50 0.45 18.43 -0.04
C SER A 50 1.95 18.74 -0.02
N MET A 51 2.35 19.80 -0.74
CA MET A 51 3.74 20.23 -0.78
C MET A 51 4.29 20.64 0.60
N TYR A 52 3.41 21.20 1.44
CA TYR A 52 3.77 21.80 2.73
C TYR A 52 3.44 20.91 3.93
N ALA A 53 2.71 19.82 3.73
CA ALA A 53 2.29 18.95 4.80
C ALA A 53 3.46 18.18 5.43
N ASN A 54 3.45 18.11 6.76
CA ASN A 54 4.41 17.36 7.55
C ASN A 54 4.26 15.85 7.32
N GLU A 55 5.36 15.17 6.97
CA GLU A 55 5.34 13.74 6.69
C GLU A 55 4.95 12.87 7.88
N ALA A 56 5.25 13.32 9.10
CA ALA A 56 4.92 12.59 10.31
C ALA A 56 3.41 12.55 10.58
N VAL A 57 2.65 13.51 10.03
CA VAL A 57 1.20 13.63 10.25
C VAL A 57 0.42 13.09 9.05
N PHE A 58 0.84 13.44 7.83
CA PHE A 58 0.06 13.16 6.62
C PHE A 58 0.57 11.95 5.82
N GLY A 59 1.72 11.40 6.18
CA GLY A 59 2.38 10.34 5.42
C GLY A 59 3.53 10.86 4.55
N ARG A 60 4.24 9.93 3.91
CA ARG A 60 5.39 10.24 3.06
C ARG A 60 4.98 11.06 1.84
N LYS A 61 5.81 12.05 1.49
CA LYS A 61 5.64 12.86 0.28
C LYS A 61 5.86 12.02 -0.98
N PRO A 62 5.34 12.46 -2.14
CA PRO A 62 5.44 11.71 -3.40
C PRO A 62 6.90 11.43 -3.81
N TRP A 63 7.80 12.40 -3.58
CA TRP A 63 9.22 12.31 -3.89
C TRP A 63 10.08 11.66 -2.80
N SER A 64 9.51 11.33 -1.65
CA SER A 64 10.24 10.62 -0.60
C SER A 64 10.49 9.18 -1.02
N LYS A 65 11.64 8.64 -0.61
CA LYS A 65 12.00 7.26 -0.92
C LYS A 65 11.04 6.28 -0.24
N TRP A 66 10.76 5.18 -0.91
CA TRP A 66 10.01 4.06 -0.36
C TRP A 66 10.71 3.57 0.91
N PRO A 67 9.96 3.29 2.00
CA PRO A 67 10.57 2.86 3.25
C PRO A 67 11.32 1.53 3.09
N ALA A 68 12.62 1.55 3.40
CA ALA A 68 13.42 0.33 3.49
C ALA A 68 12.88 -0.59 4.60
N ALA A 69 12.78 -1.88 4.30
CA ALA A 69 12.35 -2.90 5.25
C ALA A 69 13.44 -3.19 6.31
N GLY A 70 13.04 -3.74 7.45
CA GLY A 70 13.95 -4.31 8.45
C GLY A 70 14.49 -3.33 9.50
N GLU A 71 14.62 -2.04 9.18
CA GLU A 71 14.99 -1.02 10.18
C GLU A 71 13.91 -0.93 11.27
N ASN A 72 14.23 -1.07 12.56
CA ASN A 72 13.26 -0.95 13.65
C ASN A 72 12.00 -1.85 13.50
N LYS A 73 12.17 -3.05 12.94
CA LYS A 73 11.06 -3.96 12.58
C LYS A 73 10.04 -3.32 11.62
N ARG A 74 10.51 -2.39 10.77
CA ARG A 74 9.67 -1.72 9.77
C ARG A 74 9.18 -2.71 8.73
N ARG A 75 7.87 -2.67 8.48
CA ARG A 75 7.17 -3.44 7.45
C ARG A 75 6.11 -2.58 6.77
N CYS A 76 5.69 -2.95 5.58
CA CYS A 76 4.51 -2.40 4.96
C CYS A 76 3.28 -3.21 5.38
N CYS A 77 2.11 -2.59 5.37
CA CYS A 77 0.84 -3.28 5.62
C CYS A 77 -0.22 -2.75 4.67
N VAL A 78 -1.14 -3.64 4.28
CA VAL A 78 -2.34 -3.31 3.52
C VAL A 78 -3.54 -3.43 4.45
N SER A 79 -4.40 -2.42 4.45
CA SER A 79 -5.67 -2.45 5.19
C SER A 79 -6.81 -1.90 4.34
N ILE A 80 -8.04 -2.21 4.73
CA ILE A 80 -9.24 -1.68 4.09
C ILE A 80 -10.06 -0.93 5.14
N GLU A 81 -10.49 0.27 4.77
CA GLU A 81 -11.43 1.06 5.56
C GLU A 81 -12.59 1.55 4.70
N ARG A 82 -13.69 1.91 5.36
CA ARG A 82 -14.77 2.64 4.70
C ARG A 82 -14.34 4.09 4.52
N GLY A 83 -14.49 4.62 3.30
CA GLY A 83 -14.15 6.01 3.03
C GLY A 83 -15.10 6.99 3.72
N GLN A 84 -14.71 8.27 3.75
CA GLN A 84 -15.55 9.37 4.27
C GLN A 84 -16.74 9.71 3.33
N SER A 85 -16.76 9.16 2.12
CA SER A 85 -17.85 9.27 1.15
C SER A 85 -18.24 7.88 0.64
N GLU A 86 -19.00 7.80 -0.45
CA GLU A 86 -19.24 6.54 -1.15
C GLU A 86 -17.92 5.84 -1.50
N GLY A 87 -17.85 4.54 -1.20
CA GLY A 87 -16.73 3.66 -1.51
C GLY A 87 -15.91 3.18 -0.31
N TRP A 88 -14.83 2.50 -0.66
CA TRP A 88 -13.86 1.87 0.24
C TRP A 88 -12.47 2.36 -0.12
N ILE A 89 -11.59 2.43 0.88
CA ILE A 89 -10.19 2.83 0.71
C ILE A 89 -9.31 1.64 1.08
N VAL A 90 -8.52 1.16 0.12
CA VAL A 90 -7.38 0.29 0.41
C VAL A 90 -6.22 1.21 0.78
N ARG A 91 -5.65 0.99 1.96
CA ARG A 91 -4.56 1.78 2.51
C ARG A 91 -3.29 0.97 2.54
N LEU A 92 -2.23 1.57 2.05
CA LEU A 92 -0.87 1.10 2.28
C LEU A 92 -0.22 2.04 3.27
N ASP A 93 0.19 1.48 4.39
CA ASP A 93 0.92 2.19 5.43
C ASP A 93 2.23 1.45 5.72
N THR A 94 3.24 2.16 6.23
CA THR A 94 4.40 1.52 6.84
C THR A 94 4.25 1.56 8.36
N VAL A 95 4.55 0.44 9.00
CA VAL A 95 4.52 0.30 10.46
C VAL A 95 5.89 -0.09 10.99
N TRP A 96 6.32 0.50 12.09
CA TRP A 96 7.60 0.21 12.72
C TRP A 96 7.55 0.43 14.23
N LEU A 97 8.48 -0.18 14.95
CA LEU A 97 8.62 0.00 16.39
C LEU A 97 9.47 1.25 16.66
N GLY A 98 8.87 2.33 17.13
CA GLY A 98 9.59 3.54 17.54
C GLY A 98 10.25 3.35 18.90
N ALA A 99 11.52 3.72 19.03
CA ALA A 99 12.29 3.62 20.28
C ALA A 99 12.24 4.90 21.14
N ALA A 100 11.26 5.79 20.94
CA ALA A 100 11.27 7.07 21.64
C ALA A 100 10.98 6.86 23.14
N LEU A 101 11.87 7.38 24.01
CA LEU A 101 11.71 7.46 25.46
C LEU A 101 11.75 6.11 26.21
N GLY A 102 12.42 5.08 25.67
CA GLY A 102 12.71 3.84 26.38
C GLY A 102 11.55 2.84 26.48
N VAL A 103 10.34 3.22 26.04
CA VAL A 103 9.20 2.31 25.87
C VAL A 103 8.89 2.21 24.38
N GLY A 104 9.02 1.02 23.81
CA GLY A 104 8.77 0.80 22.40
C GLY A 104 7.28 0.95 22.08
N HIS A 105 6.93 1.82 21.12
CA HIS A 105 5.56 1.94 20.62
C HIS A 105 5.50 1.75 19.11
N TRP A 106 4.45 1.08 18.64
CA TRP A 106 4.21 0.96 17.21
C TRP A 106 3.78 2.30 16.62
N ARG A 107 4.40 2.68 15.51
CA ARG A 107 4.03 3.83 14.70
C ARG A 107 3.56 3.36 13.34
N THR A 108 2.66 4.14 12.75
CA THR A 108 2.12 3.94 11.41
C THR A 108 2.33 5.22 10.62
N GLN A 109 2.72 5.11 9.35
CA GLN A 109 2.83 6.25 8.44
C GLN A 109 2.17 5.91 7.10
N PRO A 110 1.20 6.72 6.66
CA PRO A 110 0.55 6.53 5.37
C PRO A 110 1.51 6.65 4.19
N LEU A 111 1.34 5.77 3.19
CA LEU A 111 2.07 5.79 1.93
C LEU A 111 1.12 6.04 0.77
N ILE A 112 0.17 5.14 0.52
CA ILE A 112 -0.69 5.14 -0.66
C ILE A 112 -2.13 4.85 -0.23
N ARG A 113 -3.08 5.47 -0.93
CA ARG A 113 -4.52 5.24 -0.81
C ARG A 113 -5.06 4.88 -2.18
N ILE A 114 -5.94 3.89 -2.22
CA ILE A 114 -6.61 3.43 -3.42
C ILE A 114 -8.10 3.41 -3.17
N LYS A 115 -8.90 4.09 -4.00
CA LYS A 115 -10.35 4.14 -3.84
C LYS A 115 -11.04 3.12 -4.73
N THR A 116 -11.96 2.36 -4.15
CA THR A 116 -12.87 1.46 -4.85
C THR A 116 -14.31 1.78 -4.47
N LEU A 117 -15.27 1.42 -5.32
CA LEU A 117 -16.69 1.71 -5.08
C LEU A 117 -17.36 0.68 -4.16
N THR A 118 -16.88 -0.56 -4.14
CA THR A 118 -17.50 -1.66 -3.39
C THR A 118 -16.51 -2.37 -2.47
N ARG A 119 -17.05 -3.02 -1.44
CA ARG A 119 -16.23 -3.75 -0.45
C ARG A 119 -15.44 -4.88 -1.11
N SER A 120 -16.12 -5.68 -1.93
CA SER A 120 -15.52 -6.83 -2.62
C SER A 120 -14.40 -6.40 -3.57
N HIS A 121 -14.62 -5.31 -4.32
CA HIS A 121 -13.58 -4.73 -5.16
C HIS A 121 -12.38 -4.25 -4.34
N GLY A 122 -12.62 -3.58 -3.20
CA GLY A 122 -11.56 -3.24 -2.25
C GLY A 122 -10.72 -4.44 -1.83
N TRP A 123 -11.36 -5.55 -1.44
CA TRP A 123 -10.64 -6.77 -1.03
C TRP A 123 -9.85 -7.41 -2.18
N ALA A 124 -10.39 -7.42 -3.41
CA ALA A 124 -9.67 -7.91 -4.58
C ALA A 124 -8.42 -7.07 -4.87
N VAL A 125 -8.55 -5.74 -4.86
CA VAL A 125 -7.43 -4.81 -5.02
C VAL A 125 -6.38 -5.02 -3.91
N ALA A 126 -6.81 -5.13 -2.65
CA ALA A 126 -5.89 -5.37 -1.54
C ALA A 126 -5.09 -6.67 -1.71
N ALA A 127 -5.72 -7.76 -2.16
CA ALA A 127 -5.04 -9.02 -2.42
C ALA A 127 -3.99 -8.91 -3.53
N VAL A 128 -4.33 -8.25 -4.65
CA VAL A 128 -3.37 -8.01 -5.76
C VAL A 128 -2.21 -7.14 -5.28
N VAL A 129 -2.49 -6.07 -4.55
CA VAL A 129 -1.44 -5.16 -4.04
C VAL A 129 -0.53 -5.86 -3.03
N SER A 130 -1.08 -6.66 -2.12
CA SER A 130 -0.26 -7.45 -1.19
C SER A 130 0.68 -8.40 -1.92
N ASN A 131 0.18 -9.11 -2.93
CA ASN A 131 1.01 -9.98 -3.76
C ASN A 131 2.06 -9.21 -4.57
N LEU A 132 1.67 -8.08 -5.17
CA LEU A 132 2.52 -7.23 -6.00
C LEU A 132 3.73 -6.68 -5.22
N LEU A 133 3.51 -6.31 -3.96
CA LEU A 133 4.53 -5.73 -3.08
C LEU A 133 5.16 -6.75 -2.13
N ASN A 134 4.80 -8.03 -2.23
CA ASN A 134 5.23 -9.11 -1.34
C ASN A 134 5.03 -8.75 0.15
N ILE A 135 3.80 -8.35 0.49
CA ILE A 135 3.34 -8.03 1.85
C ILE A 135 2.55 -9.23 2.38
N ASP A 136 3.15 -9.95 3.34
CA ASP A 136 2.53 -11.06 4.10
C ASP A 136 2.09 -10.63 5.52
#